data_AF-A0A7C7ZS29-F1
#
_entry.id   AF-A0A7C7ZS29-F1
#
_cell.length_a   1.000
_cell.length_b   1.000
_cell.length_c   1.000
_cell.angle_alpha   90.00
_cell.angle_beta   90.00
_cell.angle_gamma   90.00
#
_symmetry.space_group_name_H-M   'P 1'
#
loop_
_entity.id
_entity.type
_entity.pdbx_description
1 polymer ?
#
loop_
_entity_poly.entity_id
_entity_poly.type
_entity_poly.pdbx_seq_one_letter_code
_entity_poly.pdbx_strand_id
1 'polypeptide(L)'
;MLSKYFYIFFFFCIVCCSKLPPGFVYINDIDESIKIDLRYSTTNNFTGHIIEGYKSNMAIISYDAAKSLVQVQNDLKKKNLSLKIFDAYRPQMSVNYFIKWSNDLADTINKSLYYPKIKKAQLFPMGYIAERSGHSRGSTVDLTIIDNKTNKELDMGTLYDFFGPESSTDFSNITDKQMSNRLLL
;
A
#
# COMPACT_ATOMS: atom_id res chain seq x y z
N MET A 1 65.20 -14.03 -8.68
CA MET A 1 64.18 -13.53 -9.63
C MET A 1 62.94 -14.40 -9.54
N LEU A 2 61.89 -13.95 -8.84
CA LEU A 2 60.56 -14.55 -8.87
C LEU A 2 59.56 -13.44 -8.56
N SER A 3 58.97 -12.88 -9.62
CA SER A 3 57.92 -11.85 -9.54
C SER A 3 56.61 -12.52 -9.12
N LYS A 4 56.04 -12.10 -7.99
CA LYS A 4 54.69 -12.49 -7.56
C LYS A 4 53.68 -11.51 -8.17
N TYR A 5 52.93 -11.95 -9.16
CA TYR A 5 51.78 -11.21 -9.68
C TYR A 5 50.57 -11.45 -8.78
N PHE A 6 50.03 -10.37 -8.20
CA PHE A 6 48.81 -10.38 -7.41
C PHE A 6 47.65 -10.02 -8.35
N TYR A 7 46.80 -11.00 -8.68
CA TYR A 7 45.61 -10.76 -9.50
C TYR A 7 44.45 -10.34 -8.59
N ILE A 8 44.02 -9.08 -8.70
CA ILE A 8 42.78 -8.58 -8.10
C ILE A 8 41.64 -8.89 -9.07
N PHE A 9 40.76 -9.81 -8.70
CA PHE A 9 39.49 -10.04 -9.40
C PHE A 9 38.50 -8.93 -9.02
N PHE A 10 38.26 -7.99 -9.92
CA PHE A 10 37.14 -7.05 -9.81
C PHE A 10 35.85 -7.80 -10.17
N PHE A 11 35.05 -8.14 -9.17
CA PHE A 11 33.71 -8.67 -9.38
C PHE A 11 32.80 -7.51 -9.80
N PHE A 12 32.59 -7.35 -11.11
CA PHE A 12 31.64 -6.39 -11.65
C PHE A 12 30.22 -6.90 -11.37
N CYS A 13 29.63 -6.50 -10.24
CA CYS A 13 28.21 -6.70 -9.99
C CYS A 13 27.44 -5.80 -10.97
N ILE A 14 26.93 -6.39 -12.06
CA ILE A 14 25.99 -5.72 -12.95
C ILE A 14 24.68 -5.59 -12.16
N VAL A 15 24.47 -4.44 -11.53
CA VAL A 15 23.18 -4.08 -10.94
C VAL A 15 22.23 -3.83 -12.11
N CYS A 16 21.42 -4.83 -12.44
CA CYS A 16 20.35 -4.68 -13.41
C CYS A 16 19.25 -3.80 -12.78
N CYS A 17 19.36 -2.48 -12.95
CA CYS A 17 18.28 -1.57 -12.62
C CYS A 17 17.17 -1.76 -13.66
N SER A 18 16.15 -2.55 -13.33
CA SER A 18 14.98 -2.69 -14.19
C SER A 18 14.26 -1.34 -14.25
N LYS A 19 14.32 -0.66 -15.39
CA LYS A 19 13.54 0.56 -15.63
C LYS A 19 12.04 0.23 -15.55
N LEU A 20 11.28 1.10 -14.91
CA LEU A 20 9.81 1.00 -14.91
C LEU A 20 9.27 1.07 -16.36
N PRO A 21 8.12 0.42 -16.64
CA PRO A 21 7.46 0.59 -17.92
C PRO A 21 7.17 2.06 -18.24
N PRO A 22 7.17 2.48 -19.52
CA PRO A 22 6.81 3.84 -19.90
C PRO A 22 5.47 4.27 -19.28
N GLY A 23 5.41 5.49 -18.75
CA GLY A 23 4.21 6.03 -18.09
C GLY A 23 4.07 5.71 -16.60
N PHE A 24 4.99 4.92 -16.03
CA PHE A 24 5.04 4.63 -14.59
C PHE A 24 6.22 5.32 -13.92
N VAL A 25 6.03 5.70 -12.67
CA VAL A 25 7.01 6.39 -11.83
C VAL A 25 6.98 5.86 -10.41
N TYR A 26 8.07 6.05 -9.67
CA TYR A 26 8.04 5.98 -8.21
C TYR A 26 7.47 7.29 -7.67
N ILE A 27 6.51 7.23 -6.76
CA ILE A 27 5.87 8.44 -6.23
C ILE A 27 6.86 9.38 -5.52
N ASN A 28 7.85 8.83 -4.81
CA ASN A 28 8.84 9.65 -4.10
C ASN A 28 9.83 10.35 -5.04
N ASP A 29 10.01 9.87 -6.28
CA ASP A 29 10.78 10.60 -7.29
C ASP A 29 10.04 11.87 -7.77
N ILE A 30 8.72 11.94 -7.54
CA ILE A 30 7.86 13.07 -7.93
C ILE A 30 7.60 14.00 -6.73
N ASP A 31 7.31 13.45 -5.55
CA ASP A 31 7.18 14.22 -4.30
C ASP A 31 7.61 13.35 -3.09
N GLU A 32 8.80 13.64 -2.56
CA GLU A 32 9.39 12.97 -1.39
C GLU A 32 8.61 13.19 -0.09
N SER A 33 7.72 14.20 -0.04
CA SER A 33 6.94 14.48 1.18
C SER A 33 5.78 13.50 1.39
N ILE A 34 5.33 12.81 0.33
CA ILE A 34 4.30 11.78 0.41
C ILE A 34 4.87 10.55 1.12
N LYS A 35 4.24 10.11 2.21
CA LYS A 35 4.73 9.00 3.03
C LYS A 35 4.29 7.66 2.45
N ILE A 36 5.19 6.68 2.43
CA ILE A 36 4.92 5.35 1.89
C ILE A 36 5.02 4.31 3.00
N ASP A 37 3.97 3.52 3.14
CA ASP A 37 3.84 2.41 4.07
C ASP A 37 3.11 1.27 3.36
N LEU A 38 3.75 0.71 2.33
CA LEU A 38 3.19 -0.36 1.52
C LEU A 38 2.95 -1.59 2.38
N ARG A 39 1.71 -1.77 2.85
CA ARG A 39 1.33 -2.77 3.85
C ARG A 39 1.63 -4.19 3.39
N TYR A 40 1.48 -4.44 2.10
CA TYR A 40 1.75 -5.72 1.45
C TYR A 40 3.24 -6.03 1.25
N SER A 41 4.14 -5.06 1.43
CA SER A 41 5.59 -5.28 1.50
C SER A 41 6.08 -5.69 2.90
N THR A 42 5.16 -5.78 3.86
CA THR A 42 5.43 -6.14 5.26
C THR A 42 4.42 -7.20 5.73
N THR A 43 4.52 -7.67 6.97
CA THR A 43 3.51 -8.54 7.60
C THR A 43 2.32 -7.76 8.19
N ASN A 44 2.34 -6.43 8.13
CA ASN A 44 1.31 -5.55 8.67
C ASN A 44 0.14 -5.38 7.69
N ASN A 45 -0.55 -6.47 7.38
CA ASN A 45 -1.72 -6.53 6.51
C ASN A 45 -2.65 -7.68 6.92
N PHE A 46 -3.84 -7.77 6.33
CA PHE A 46 -4.86 -8.75 6.71
C PHE A 46 -4.45 -10.23 6.57
N THR A 47 -3.42 -10.53 5.79
CA THR A 47 -2.89 -11.91 5.63
C THR A 47 -1.85 -12.26 6.70
N GLY A 48 -1.14 -11.27 7.25
CA GLY A 48 -0.01 -11.49 8.15
C GLY A 48 1.31 -11.87 7.45
N HIS A 49 1.33 -11.93 6.12
CA HIS A 49 2.49 -12.31 5.32
C HIS A 49 2.94 -11.18 4.40
N ILE A 50 4.20 -11.22 3.96
CA ILE A 50 4.66 -10.37 2.85
C ILE A 50 4.08 -10.94 1.55
N ILE A 51 3.40 -10.09 0.78
CA ILE A 51 2.64 -10.53 -0.39
C ILE A 51 3.56 -10.67 -1.60
N GLU A 52 3.39 -11.76 -2.34
CA GLU A 52 4.13 -12.01 -3.58
C GLU A 52 3.98 -10.81 -4.54
N GLY A 53 5.11 -10.32 -5.07
CA GLY A 53 5.17 -9.14 -5.95
C GLY A 53 5.59 -7.84 -5.26
N TYR A 54 5.39 -7.71 -3.95
CA TYR A 54 5.88 -6.56 -3.18
C TYR A 54 7.31 -6.83 -2.67
N LYS A 55 8.30 -6.33 -3.40
CA LYS A 55 9.73 -6.57 -3.10
C LYS A 55 10.38 -5.52 -2.19
N SER A 56 9.74 -4.37 -2.01
CA SER A 56 10.27 -3.22 -1.27
C SER A 56 9.17 -2.22 -0.96
N ASN A 57 9.41 -1.32 0.00
CA ASN A 57 8.51 -0.20 0.32
C ASN A 57 8.64 0.97 -0.68
N MET A 58 8.42 0.69 -1.97
CA MET A 58 8.49 1.68 -3.06
C MET A 58 7.19 1.67 -3.87
N ALA A 59 6.41 2.74 -3.77
CA ALA A 59 5.12 2.83 -4.45
C ALA A 59 5.30 3.24 -5.91
N ILE A 60 4.92 2.34 -6.81
CA ILE A 60 4.86 2.56 -8.25
C ILE A 60 3.45 3.00 -8.63
N ILE A 61 3.34 4.00 -9.48
CA ILE A 61 2.06 4.56 -9.93
C ILE A 61 2.20 5.13 -11.34
N SER A 62 1.09 5.25 -12.07
CA SER A 62 1.04 6.00 -13.33
C SER A 62 1.41 7.47 -13.10
N TYR A 63 2.10 8.06 -14.08
CA TYR A 63 2.54 9.45 -14.00
C TYR A 63 1.39 10.44 -13.80
N ASP A 64 0.25 10.22 -14.46
CA ASP A 64 -0.90 11.11 -14.33
C ASP A 64 -1.52 11.05 -12.92
N ALA A 65 -1.66 9.86 -12.35
CA ALA A 65 -2.13 9.74 -10.97
C ALA A 65 -1.12 10.33 -9.97
N ALA A 66 0.19 10.20 -10.20
CA ALA A 66 1.20 10.87 -9.39
C ALA A 66 1.02 12.40 -9.39
N LYS A 67 0.83 13.03 -10.56
CA LYS A 67 0.57 14.47 -10.64
C LYS A 67 -0.68 14.89 -9.87
N SER A 68 -1.76 14.10 -9.95
CA SER A 68 -2.98 14.37 -9.18
C SER A 68 -2.72 14.30 -7.67
N LEU A 69 -1.97 13.29 -7.20
CA LEU A 69 -1.61 13.18 -5.78
C LEU A 69 -0.74 14.34 -5.30
N VAL A 70 0.17 14.87 -6.14
CA VAL A 70 0.96 16.05 -5.79
C VAL A 70 0.09 17.27 -5.56
N GLN A 71 -0.98 17.46 -6.34
CA GLN A 71 -1.91 18.57 -6.14
C GLN A 71 -2.60 18.46 -4.77
N VAL A 72 -3.12 17.27 -4.45
CA VAL A 72 -3.74 16.99 -3.14
C VAL A 72 -2.72 17.18 -2.00
N GLN A 73 -1.51 16.67 -2.16
CA GLN A 73 -0.42 16.82 -1.18
C GLN A 73 -0.09 18.30 -0.92
N ASN A 74 -0.09 19.14 -1.96
CA ASN A 74 0.14 20.57 -1.81
C ASN A 74 -0.98 21.29 -1.03
N ASP A 75 -2.22 20.85 -1.17
CA ASP A 75 -3.34 21.38 -0.38
C ASP A 75 -3.29 20.93 1.09
N LEU A 76 -2.91 19.68 1.34
CA LEU A 76 -2.73 19.14 2.70
C LEU A 76 -1.55 19.79 3.43
N LYS A 77 -0.44 20.08 2.73
CA LYS A 77 0.72 20.78 3.31
C LYS A 77 0.33 22.13 3.93
N LYS A 78 -0.60 22.87 3.33
CA LYS A 78 -1.12 24.15 3.86
C LYS A 78 -1.78 23.99 5.24
N LYS A 79 -2.25 22.79 5.57
CA LYS A 79 -2.87 22.42 6.85
C LYS A 79 -1.92 21.68 7.79
N ASN A 80 -0.62 21.59 7.46
CA ASN A 80 0.37 20.77 8.17
C ASN A 80 0.02 19.26 8.17
N LEU A 81 -0.60 18.80 7.08
CA LEU A 81 -0.96 17.41 6.84
C LEU A 81 -0.17 16.86 5.64
N SER A 82 -0.08 15.53 5.52
CA SER A 82 0.45 14.86 4.32
C SER A 82 -0.33 13.59 4.00
N LEU A 83 -0.26 13.15 2.75
CA LEU A 83 -0.71 11.83 2.33
C LEU A 83 0.23 10.74 2.85
N LYS A 84 -0.35 9.60 3.20
CA LYS A 84 0.35 8.34 3.43
C LYS A 84 -0.28 7.24 2.58
N ILE A 85 0.51 6.59 1.74
CA ILE A 85 0.06 5.54 0.80
C ILE A 85 0.28 4.16 1.43
N PHE A 86 -0.78 3.36 1.45
CA PHE A 86 -0.77 1.96 1.90
C PHE A 86 -0.68 0.95 0.75
N ASP A 87 -1.23 1.30 -0.41
CA ASP A 87 -1.06 0.53 -1.64
C ASP A 87 -1.18 1.41 -2.89
N ALA A 88 -0.47 1.03 -3.95
CA ALA A 88 -0.49 1.71 -5.25
C ALA A 88 -0.57 0.65 -6.37
N TYR A 89 0.38 0.60 -7.31
CA TYR A 89 0.41 -0.49 -8.27
C TYR A 89 0.54 -1.86 -7.58
N ARG A 90 -0.45 -2.73 -7.83
CA ARG A 90 -0.52 -4.09 -7.30
C ARG A 90 -0.30 -5.10 -8.43
N PRO A 91 0.82 -5.84 -8.46
CA PRO A 91 1.03 -6.90 -9.43
C PRO A 91 -0.08 -7.95 -9.43
N GLN A 92 -0.42 -8.52 -10.59
CA GLN A 92 -1.44 -9.58 -10.68
C GLN A 92 -1.10 -10.80 -9.81
N MET A 93 0.18 -11.12 -9.60
CA MET A 93 0.60 -12.19 -8.68
C MET A 93 0.15 -11.95 -7.24
N SER A 94 0.09 -10.68 -6.79
CA SER A 94 -0.41 -10.31 -5.46
C SER A 94 -1.92 -10.54 -5.35
N VAL A 95 -2.66 -10.23 -6.41
CA VAL A 95 -4.10 -10.54 -6.50
C VAL A 95 -4.32 -12.05 -6.44
N ASN A 96 -3.53 -12.82 -7.19
CA ASN A 96 -3.58 -14.29 -7.16
C ASN A 96 -3.23 -14.84 -5.77
N TYR A 97 -2.30 -14.20 -5.06
CA TYR A 97 -1.98 -14.53 -3.67
C TYR A 97 -3.20 -14.35 -2.77
N PHE A 98 -3.90 -13.22 -2.86
CA PHE A 98 -5.11 -12.97 -2.05
C PHE A 98 -6.21 -14.00 -2.32
N ILE A 99 -6.39 -14.45 -3.56
CA ILE A 99 -7.33 -15.52 -3.92
C ILE A 99 -6.92 -16.86 -3.28
N LYS A 100 -5.64 -17.22 -3.35
CA LYS A 100 -5.13 -18.44 -2.69
C LYS A 100 -5.33 -18.36 -1.17
N TRP A 101 -4.95 -17.25 -0.57
CA TRP A 101 -5.13 -17.01 0.86
C TRP A 101 -6.59 -17.07 1.27
N SER A 102 -7.53 -16.50 0.49
CA SER A 102 -8.95 -16.54 0.84
C SER A 102 -9.53 -17.95 0.82
N ASN A 103 -8.97 -18.86 0.01
CA ASN A 103 -9.37 -20.27 -0.06
C ASN A 103 -8.76 -21.13 1.05
N ASP A 104 -7.64 -20.72 1.65
CA ASP A 104 -7.11 -21.35 2.86
C ASP A 104 -7.85 -20.85 4.10
N LEU A 105 -8.93 -21.52 4.47
CA LEU A 105 -9.76 -21.09 5.60
C LEU A 105 -9.08 -21.25 6.98
N ALA A 106 -7.96 -21.96 7.07
CA ALA A 106 -7.23 -22.17 8.31
C ALA A 106 -6.28 -21.00 8.64
N ASP A 107 -5.79 -20.28 7.62
CA ASP A 107 -4.96 -19.09 7.82
C ASP A 107 -5.81 -17.91 8.33
N THR A 108 -5.93 -17.81 9.65
CA THR A 108 -6.66 -16.73 10.33
C THR A 108 -5.76 -15.88 11.23
N ILE A 109 -4.46 -15.79 10.93
CA ILE A 109 -3.44 -15.12 11.76
C ILE A 109 -3.92 -13.75 12.23
N ASN A 110 -4.45 -12.95 11.30
CA ASN A 110 -4.84 -11.56 11.53
C ASN A 110 -6.37 -11.34 11.58
N LYS A 111 -7.15 -12.42 11.74
CA LYS A 111 -8.62 -12.33 11.78
C LYS A 111 -9.16 -11.37 12.83
N SER A 112 -8.63 -11.44 14.05
CA SER A 112 -9.12 -10.62 15.17
C SER A 112 -8.98 -9.12 14.92
N LEU A 113 -8.00 -8.73 14.08
CA LEU A 113 -7.70 -7.33 13.79
C LEU A 113 -8.48 -6.83 12.56
N TYR A 114 -8.51 -7.60 11.47
CA TYR A 114 -9.03 -7.10 10.19
C TYR A 114 -10.47 -7.53 9.89
N TYR A 115 -10.93 -8.66 10.41
CA TYR A 115 -12.27 -9.18 10.12
C TYR A 115 -12.86 -10.00 11.29
N PRO A 116 -12.91 -9.43 12.51
CA PRO A 116 -13.27 -10.18 13.71
C PRO A 116 -14.69 -10.75 13.67
N LYS A 117 -15.60 -10.04 12.99
CA LYS A 117 -17.04 -10.38 12.93
C LYS A 117 -17.43 -11.20 11.69
N ILE A 118 -16.52 -11.35 10.72
CA ILE A 118 -16.81 -11.96 9.43
C ILE A 118 -16.10 -13.32 9.32
N LYS A 119 -16.79 -14.33 8.80
CA LYS A 119 -16.14 -15.61 8.49
C LYS A 119 -15.27 -15.40 7.24
N LYS A 120 -14.04 -15.94 7.23
CA LYS A 120 -13.09 -15.77 6.12
C LYS A 120 -13.71 -16.15 4.75
N ALA A 121 -14.49 -17.23 4.71
CA ALA A 121 -15.22 -17.67 3.51
C ALA A 121 -16.23 -16.64 2.96
N GLN A 122 -16.62 -15.63 3.75
CA GLN A 122 -17.55 -14.58 3.33
C GLN A 122 -16.83 -13.33 2.80
N LEU A 123 -15.52 -13.16 3.03
CA LEU A 123 -14.80 -11.96 2.61
C LEU A 123 -14.91 -11.69 1.11
N PHE A 124 -14.86 -12.75 0.32
CA PHE A 124 -14.92 -12.65 -1.13
C PHE A 124 -16.35 -12.50 -1.67
N PRO A 125 -17.36 -13.32 -1.26
CA PRO A 125 -18.77 -13.06 -1.59
C PRO A 125 -19.28 -11.67 -1.19
N MET A 126 -18.74 -11.08 -0.12
CA MET A 126 -19.09 -9.74 0.35
C MET A 126 -18.32 -8.62 -0.38
N GLY A 127 -17.42 -8.95 -1.30
CA GLY A 127 -16.70 -7.98 -2.13
C GLY A 127 -15.51 -7.29 -1.46
N TYR A 128 -15.08 -7.73 -0.28
CA TYR A 128 -13.89 -7.16 0.38
C TYR A 128 -12.58 -7.53 -0.31
N ILE A 129 -12.57 -8.65 -1.05
CA ILE A 129 -11.43 -9.08 -1.88
C ILE A 129 -11.93 -9.24 -3.31
N ALA A 130 -11.27 -8.55 -4.24
CA ALA A 130 -11.64 -8.57 -5.66
C ALA A 130 -10.76 -9.55 -6.45
N GLU A 131 -11.36 -10.34 -7.35
CA GLU A 131 -10.64 -11.16 -8.34
C GLU A 131 -9.80 -10.34 -9.32
N ARG A 132 -10.25 -9.12 -9.58
CA ARG A 132 -9.63 -8.18 -10.51
C ARG A 132 -9.46 -6.86 -9.79
N SER A 133 -8.22 -6.44 -9.58
CA SER A 133 -7.92 -5.22 -8.86
C SER A 133 -7.69 -4.05 -9.81
N GLY A 134 -8.32 -2.90 -9.53
CA GLY A 134 -8.03 -1.64 -10.22
C GLY A 134 -6.56 -1.22 -10.05
N HIS A 135 -5.94 -1.57 -8.92
CA HIS A 135 -4.53 -1.31 -8.63
C HIS A 135 -3.57 -1.89 -9.67
N SER A 136 -3.92 -3.00 -10.32
CA SER A 136 -3.09 -3.60 -11.37
C SER A 136 -3.00 -2.74 -12.64
N ARG A 137 -3.81 -1.68 -12.76
CA ARG A 137 -3.71 -0.68 -13.84
C ARG A 137 -2.79 0.51 -13.50
N GLY A 138 -2.39 0.66 -12.23
CA GLY A 138 -1.44 1.69 -11.80
C GLY A 138 -2.02 3.07 -11.52
N SER A 139 -3.34 3.26 -11.53
CA SER A 139 -3.98 4.55 -11.23
C SER A 139 -4.98 4.47 -10.06
N THR A 140 -4.91 3.41 -9.27
CA THR A 140 -5.64 3.25 -8.01
C THR A 140 -4.65 3.30 -6.85
N VAL A 141 -5.05 3.94 -5.76
CA VAL A 141 -4.22 4.13 -4.58
C VAL A 141 -5.09 3.99 -3.34
N ASP A 142 -4.55 3.29 -2.35
CA ASP A 142 -5.09 3.25 -1.00
C ASP A 142 -4.24 4.17 -0.13
N LEU A 143 -4.87 5.13 0.53
CA LEU A 143 -4.16 6.15 1.28
C LEU A 143 -4.95 6.67 2.48
N THR A 144 -4.26 7.38 3.35
CA THR A 144 -4.82 8.17 4.45
C THR A 144 -4.09 9.51 4.54
N ILE A 145 -4.50 10.33 5.49
CA ILE A 145 -3.83 11.58 5.85
C ILE A 145 -3.10 11.39 7.19
N ILE A 146 -1.91 11.97 7.30
CA ILE A 146 -1.16 12.09 8.54
C ILE A 146 -1.03 13.55 8.96
N ASP A 147 -0.91 13.77 10.26
CA ASP A 147 -0.46 15.03 10.82
C ASP A 147 1.08 15.08 10.81
N ASN A 148 1.67 16.11 10.18
CA ASN A 148 3.13 16.21 10.03
C ASN A 148 3.88 16.53 11.33
N LYS A 149 3.20 17.06 12.36
CA LYS A 149 3.84 17.33 13.67
C LYS A 149 4.03 16.04 14.45
N THR A 150 3.03 15.18 14.42
CA THR A 150 2.98 13.94 15.22
C THR A 150 3.38 12.70 14.44
N ASN A 151 3.40 12.78 13.10
CA ASN A 151 3.51 11.66 12.18
C ASN A 151 2.46 10.56 12.41
N LYS A 152 1.31 10.93 12.99
CA LYS A 152 0.19 10.02 13.24
C LYS A 152 -0.84 10.14 12.14
N GLU A 153 -1.41 9.01 11.77
CA GLU A 153 -2.58 8.92 10.90
C GLU A 153 -3.77 9.63 11.56
N LEU A 154 -4.53 10.38 10.76
CA LEU A 154 -5.83 10.86 11.20
C LEU A 154 -6.74 9.64 11.43
N ASP A 155 -7.49 9.70 12.52
CA ASP A 155 -8.41 8.62 12.87
C ASP A 155 -9.57 8.56 11.88
N MET A 156 -9.58 7.54 11.02
CA MET A 156 -10.63 7.26 10.04
C MET A 156 -11.71 6.32 10.60
N GLY A 157 -11.63 5.93 11.88
CA GLY A 157 -12.56 5.02 12.56
C GLY A 157 -12.32 3.54 12.34
N THR A 158 -11.55 3.18 11.31
CA THR A 158 -11.09 1.80 11.09
C THR A 158 -9.64 1.80 10.65
N LEU A 159 -9.03 0.62 10.76
CA LEU A 159 -7.72 0.35 10.20
C LEU A 159 -7.83 0.25 8.67
N TYR A 160 -6.73 0.47 7.97
CA TYR A 160 -6.63 0.06 6.56
C TYR A 160 -6.92 -1.44 6.42
N ASP A 161 -7.59 -1.84 5.33
CA ASP A 161 -8.06 -3.20 5.05
C ASP A 161 -8.98 -3.82 6.12
N PHE A 162 -9.67 -3.00 6.92
CA PHE A 162 -10.70 -3.52 7.82
C PHE A 162 -11.91 -4.03 7.02
N PHE A 163 -12.16 -5.33 7.07
CA PHE A 163 -13.30 -5.97 6.40
C PHE A 163 -14.50 -6.05 7.35
N GLY A 164 -15.24 -4.96 7.38
CA GLY A 164 -16.52 -4.83 8.06
C GLY A 164 -17.30 -3.64 7.49
N PRO A 165 -18.62 -3.55 7.74
CA PRO A 165 -19.42 -2.41 7.30
C PRO A 165 -18.85 -1.06 7.79
N GLU A 166 -18.10 -1.07 8.90
CA GLU A 166 -17.46 0.10 9.48
C GLU A 166 -16.46 0.81 8.53
N SER A 167 -15.90 0.10 7.55
CA SER A 167 -14.98 0.68 6.56
C SER A 167 -15.68 1.33 5.36
N SER A 168 -16.99 1.16 5.22
CA SER A 168 -17.77 1.83 4.16
C SER A 168 -17.79 3.34 4.35
N THR A 169 -17.74 4.10 3.25
CA THR A 169 -17.74 5.57 3.28
C THR A 169 -19.05 6.16 3.82
N ASP A 170 -20.15 5.42 3.71
CA ASP A 170 -21.50 5.81 4.19
C ASP A 170 -21.82 5.30 5.60
N PHE A 171 -20.88 4.63 6.27
CA PHE A 171 -21.10 4.11 7.62
C PHE A 171 -21.22 5.24 8.64
N SER A 172 -22.38 5.31 9.30
CA SER A 172 -22.76 6.45 10.14
C SER A 172 -22.40 6.32 11.63
N ASN A 173 -22.14 5.12 12.12
CA ASN A 173 -21.85 4.88 13.54
C ASN A 173 -20.36 5.12 13.87
N ILE A 174 -19.88 6.33 13.55
CA ILE A 174 -18.53 6.84 13.82
C ILE A 174 -18.63 8.23 14.45
N THR A 175 -17.55 8.70 15.05
CA THR A 175 -17.52 10.04 15.64
C THR A 175 -17.55 11.14 14.56
N ASP A 176 -18.04 12.32 14.91
CA ASP A 176 -18.03 13.49 14.01
C ASP A 176 -16.63 13.83 13.50
N LYS A 177 -15.60 13.60 14.33
CA LYS A 177 -14.20 13.79 13.94
C LYS A 177 -13.75 12.78 12.89
N GLN A 178 -14.10 11.51 13.05
CA GLN A 178 -13.80 10.47 12.05
C GLN A 178 -14.53 10.75 10.73
N MET A 179 -15.80 11.15 10.79
CA MET A 179 -16.55 11.56 9.60
C MET A 179 -15.90 12.76 8.90
N SER A 180 -15.50 13.78 9.67
CA SER A 180 -14.80 14.95 9.13
C SER A 180 -13.45 14.59 8.49
N ASN A 181 -12.71 13.64 9.07
CA ASN A 181 -11.46 13.16 8.49
C ASN A 181 -11.69 12.39 7.19
N ARG A 182 -12.74 11.56 7.11
CA ARG A 182 -13.12 10.84 5.88
C ARG A 182 -13.57 11.79 4.77
N LEU A 183 -14.30 12.85 5.11
CA LEU A 183 -14.72 13.89 4.14
C LEU A 183 -13.57 14.79 3.68
N LEU A 184 -12.53 14.93 4.50
CA LEU A 184 -11.31 15.66 4.14
C LEU A 184 -10.45 14.89 3.14
N LEU A 185 -10.48 13.55 3.20
CA LEU A 185 -9.74 12.64 2.33
C LEU A 185 -10.37 12.56 0.93
#